data_AF-A0A968PHF4-F1
#
_entry.id   AF-A0A968PHF4-F1
#
_cell.length_a   1.000
_cell.length_b   1.000
_cell.length_c   1.000
_cell.angle_alpha   90.00
_cell.angle_beta   90.00
_cell.angle_gamma   90.00
#
_symmetry.space_group_name_H-M   'P 1'
#
loop_
_entity.id
_entity.type
_entity.pdbx_description
1 polymer ?
#
loop_
_entity_poly.entity_id
_entity_poly.type
_entity_poly.pdbx_seq_one_letter_code
_entity_poly.pdbx_strand_id
1 'polypeptide(L)' 'MNKLELVLKEETHSIYDTASMEALFARIDRLHDYAAAGRLHEVTTLSTEELQGWLEDLIYTARETLHEMGTTRRGQ' A
#
# COMPACT_ATOMS: atom_id res chain seq x y z
N MET A 1 -6.39 21.30 -21.90
CA MET A 1 -5.48 20.31 -21.30
C MET A 1 -4.37 20.03 -22.31
N ASN A 2 -3.12 20.33 -21.95
CA ASN A 2 -1.95 20.15 -22.81
C ASN A 2 -1.50 18.67 -22.80
N LYS A 3 -0.78 18.22 -23.84
CA LYS A 3 -0.32 16.83 -23.99
C LYS A 3 0.45 16.29 -22.78
N LEU A 4 1.24 17.11 -22.10
CA LEU A 4 1.94 16.80 -20.86
C LEU A 4 0.98 16.52 -19.70
N GLU A 5 -0.08 17.32 -19.56
CA GLU A 5 -1.10 17.13 -18.52
C GLU A 5 -1.89 15.83 -18.75
N LEU A 6 -2.10 15.44 -20.01
CA LEU A 6 -2.75 14.18 -20.36
C LEU A 6 -1.88 12.97 -19.99
N VAL A 7 -0.58 12.99 -20.34
CA VAL A 7 0.36 11.91 -20.00
C VAL A 7 0.50 11.76 -18.49
N LEU A 8 0.67 12.86 -17.76
CA LEU A 8 0.76 12.81 -16.29
C LEU A 8 -0.52 12.26 -15.65
N LYS A 9 -1.68 12.60 -16.21
CA LYS A 9 -2.96 12.06 -15.74
C LYS A 9 -3.09 10.56 -16.03
N GLU A 10 -2.71 10.12 -17.22
CA GLU A 10 -2.73 8.70 -17.61
C GLU A 10 -1.74 7.88 -16.76
N GLU A 11 -0.54 8.40 -16.51
CA GLU A 11 0.45 7.79 -15.61
C GLU A 11 -0.08 7.68 -14.17
N THR A 12 -0.69 8.75 -13.66
CA THR A 12 -1.28 8.76 -12.32
C THR A 12 -2.42 7.75 -12.22
N HIS A 13 -3.29 7.66 -13.22
CA HIS A 13 -4.38 6.70 -13.26
C HIS A 13 -3.87 5.25 -13.28
N SER A 14 -2.80 4.97 -14.06
CA SER A 14 -2.19 3.65 -14.15
C SER A 14 -1.63 3.17 -12.81
N ILE A 15 -1.00 4.06 -12.03
CA ILE A 15 -0.41 3.72 -10.73
C ILE A 15 -1.48 3.32 -9.69
N TYR A 16 -2.71 3.83 -9.83
CA TYR A 16 -3.81 3.56 -8.91
C TYR A 16 -4.93 2.71 -9.53
N ASP A 17 -4.62 2.00 -10.61
CA ASP A 17 -5.58 1.08 -11.23
C ASP A 17 -5.75 -0.23 -10.42
N THR A 18 -6.70 -1.07 -10.85
CA THR A 18 -7.01 -2.34 -10.19
C THR A 18 -5.79 -3.26 -10.11
N ALA A 19 -5.02 -3.39 -11.20
CA ALA A 19 -3.87 -4.29 -11.25
C ALA A 19 -2.77 -3.84 -10.27
N SER A 20 -2.54 -2.54 -10.16
CA SER A 20 -1.57 -1.96 -9.23
C SER A 20 -2.00 -2.16 -7.77
N MET A 21 -3.29 -1.98 -7.46
CA MET A 21 -3.84 -2.25 -6.13
C MET A 21 -3.77 -3.73 -5.75
N GLU A 22 -4.10 -4.64 -6.66
CA GLU A 22 -3.97 -6.09 -6.46
C GLU A 22 -2.51 -6.48 -6.21
N ALA A 23 -1.57 -5.91 -6.99
CA ALA A 23 -0.16 -6.17 -6.82
C ALA A 23 0.38 -5.64 -5.48
N LEU A 24 -0.08 -4.48 -5.00
CA LEU A 24 0.26 -3.98 -3.67
C LEU A 24 -0.26 -4.92 -2.59
N PHE A 25 -1.54 -5.30 -2.66
CA PHE A 25 -2.15 -6.22 -1.71
C PHE A 25 -1.40 -7.56 -1.64
N ALA A 26 -1.11 -8.17 -2.80
CA ALA A 26 -0.41 -9.45 -2.86
C ALA A 26 1.01 -9.40 -2.26
N ARG A 27 1.70 -8.26 -2.36
CA ARG A 27 3.03 -8.08 -1.72
C ARG A 27 2.91 -8.05 -0.19
N ILE A 28 1.90 -7.36 0.34
CA ILE A 28 1.65 -7.27 1.79
C ILE A 28 1.18 -8.64 2.33
N ASP A 29 0.30 -9.32 1.60
CA ASP A 29 -0.19 -10.66 1.96
C ASP A 29 0.96 -11.68 2.04
N ARG A 30 1.85 -11.70 1.03
CA ARG A 30 3.06 -12.53 1.09
C ARG A 30 3.97 -12.14 2.24
N LEU A 31 4.18 -10.84 2.51
CA LEU A 31 4.97 -10.39 3.66
C LEU A 31 4.39 -10.91 4.98
N HIS A 32 3.06 -10.91 5.11
CA HIS A 32 2.33 -11.50 6.23
C HIS A 32 2.61 -13.01 6.37
N ASP A 33 2.61 -13.79 5.28
CA ASP A 33 2.94 -15.22 5.33
C ASP A 33 4.35 -15.47 5.89
N TYR A 34 5.35 -14.70 5.43
CA TYR A 34 6.71 -14.81 5.95
C TYR A 34 6.81 -14.37 7.41
N ALA A 35 6.07 -13.34 7.83
CA ALA A 35 5.99 -12.91 9.22
C ALA A 35 5.39 -14.01 10.12
N ALA A 36 4.26 -14.57 9.71
CA ALA A 36 3.56 -15.63 10.44
C ALA A 36 4.43 -16.90 10.59
N ALA A 37 5.28 -17.17 9.60
CA ALA A 37 6.24 -18.28 9.62
C ALA A 37 7.55 -17.97 10.37
N GLY A 38 7.77 -16.74 10.86
CA GLY A 38 9.03 -16.33 11.49
C GLY A 38 10.23 -16.22 10.51
N ARG A 39 9.96 -16.00 9.22
CA ARG A 39 10.92 -16.09 8.11
C ARG A 39 11.15 -14.75 7.38
N LEU A 40 10.91 -13.61 8.03
CA LEU A 40 11.07 -12.29 7.40
C LEU A 40 12.46 -12.04 6.85
N HIS A 41 13.50 -12.56 7.51
CA HIS A 41 14.89 -12.46 7.07
C HIS A 41 15.16 -13.04 5.67
N GLU A 42 14.26 -13.85 5.12
CA GLU A 42 14.39 -14.43 3.78
C GLU A 42 13.92 -13.50 2.66
N VAL A 43 13.11 -12.47 2.99
CA VAL A 43 12.43 -11.63 1.99
C VAL A 43 12.69 -10.15 2.12
N THR A 44 13.34 -9.71 3.20
CA THR A 44 13.70 -8.32 3.39
C THR A 44 15.04 -8.17 4.09
N THR A 45 15.74 -7.09 3.76
CA THR A 45 16.98 -6.66 4.43
C THR A 45 16.71 -5.64 5.54
N LEU A 46 15.46 -5.20 5.71
CA LEU A 46 15.08 -4.26 6.77
C LEU A 46 15.15 -4.93 8.13
N SER A 47 15.52 -4.15 9.15
CA SER A 47 15.31 -4.56 10.54
C SER A 47 13.81 -4.72 10.84
N THR A 48 13.50 -5.39 11.95
CA THR A 48 12.11 -5.59 12.35
C THR A 48 11.43 -4.25 12.66
N GLU A 49 12.16 -3.36 13.32
CA GLU A 49 11.70 -2.02 13.71
C GLU A 49 11.42 -1.14 12.49
N GLU A 50 12.32 -1.14 11.48
CA GLU A 50 12.09 -0.41 10.24
C GLU A 50 10.86 -0.94 9.49
N LEU A 51 10.72 -2.26 9.38
CA LEU A 51 9.57 -2.86 8.71
C LEU A 51 8.25 -2.54 9.43
N GLN A 52 8.26 -2.56 10.77
CA GLN A 52 7.11 -2.16 11.58
C GLN A 52 6.72 -0.70 11.32
N GLY A 53 7.69 0.23 11.34
CA GLY A 53 7.42 1.64 11.07
C GLY A 53 6.79 1.86 9.69
N TRP A 54 7.32 1.20 8.65
CA TRP A 54 6.73 1.27 7.30
C TRP A 54 5.29 0.74 7.24
N LEU A 55 4.99 -0.35 7.95
CA LEU A 55 3.63 -0.91 7.98
C LEU A 55 2.66 -0.01 8.76
N GLU A 56 3.10 0.59 9.86
CA GLU A 56 2.32 1.55 10.64
C GLU A 56 1.99 2.80 9.83
N ASP A 57 2.98 3.38 9.14
CA ASP A 57 2.79 4.53 8.26
C ASP A 57 1.85 4.23 7.08
N LEU A 58 1.97 3.03 6.50
CA LEU A 58 1.07 2.58 5.45
C LEU A 58 -0.38 2.46 5.95
N ILE A 59 -0.58 1.86 7.13
CA ILE A 59 -1.90 1.73 7.76
C ILE A 59 -2.47 3.12 8.07
N TYR A 60 -1.66 4.00 8.63
CA TYR A 60 -2.05 5.37 8.94
C TYR A 60 -2.51 6.11 7.67
N THR A 61 -1.68 6.10 6.63
CA THR A 61 -1.95 6.80 5.36
C THR A 61 -3.21 6.24 4.69
N ALA A 62 -3.38 4.91 4.68
CA ALA A 62 -4.58 4.29 4.13
C ALA A 62 -5.85 4.67 4.91
N ARG A 63 -5.78 4.74 6.25
CA ARG A 63 -6.89 5.19 7.09
C ARG A 63 -7.24 6.65 6.83
N GLU A 64 -6.25 7.53 6.72
CA GLU A 64 -6.47 8.94 6.44
C GLU A 64 -7.09 9.12 5.05
N THR A 65 -6.58 8.40 4.04
CA THR A 65 -7.14 8.42 2.68
C THR A 65 -8.61 7.99 2.69
N LEU A 66 -8.97 6.92 3.43
CA LEU A 66 -10.36 6.50 3.58
C LEU A 66 -11.22 7.56 4.30
N HIS A 67 -10.67 8.21 5.33
CA HIS A 67 -11.33 9.30 6.03
C HIS A 67 -11.64 10.47 5.09
N GLU A 68 -10.65 10.91 4.30
CA GLU A 68 -10.78 11.98 3.29
C GLU A 68 -11.77 11.62 2.18
N MET A 69 -11.85 10.34 1.79
CA MET A 69 -12.86 9.83 0.86
C MET A 69 -14.29 9.82 1.45
N GLY A 70 -14.47 10.22 2.72
CA GLY A 70 -15.74 10.14 3.43
C GLY A 70 -16.12 8.70 3.81
N THR A 71 -15.21 7.76 3.66
CA THR A 71 -15.41 6.33 3.91
C THR A 71 -15.09 6.00 5.36
N THR A 72 -15.68 6.74 6.30
CA THR A 72 -15.68 6.30 7.69
C THR A 72 -16.65 5.12 7.79
N ARG A 73 -16.14 3.88 7.64
CA ARG A 73 -16.88 2.70 8.11
C ARG A 73 -17.07 2.90 9.62
N ARG A 74 -18.27 3.34 10.02
CA ARG A 74 -18.75 3.11 11.39
C ARG A 74 -18.71 1.59 11.60
N GLY A 75 -17.97 1.15 12.61
CA GLY A 75 -17.79 -0.26 12.91
C GLY A 75 -19.12 -1.03 12.89
N GLN A 76 -19.08 -2.19 12.25
CA GLN A 76 -19.93 -3.32 12.59
C GLN A 76 -19.03 -4.37 13.23
#